data_AF-C3ZRL1-F1
#
_entry.id   AF-C3ZRL1-F1
#
_cell.length_a   1.000
_cell.length_b   1.000
_cell.length_c   1.000
_cell.angle_alpha   90.00
_cell.angle_beta   90.00
_cell.angle_gamma   90.00
#
_symmetry.space_group_name_H-M   'P 1'
#
loop_
_entity.id
_entity.type
_entity.pdbx_description
1 polymer ?
#
loop_
_entity_poly.entity_id
_entity_poly.type
_entity_poly.pdbx_seq_one_letter_code
_entity_poly.pdbx_strand_id
1 'polypeptide(L)'
;MAATVFWTYKGTNFPSIASKETLEALPDFEIRDDDIAVVSFPKTGNDDVDELLPLKWMALESLESREFTCESDTWSFGVLLWEIAAFGEEPSYQRQRQLSCPKLVGLLRQGLRLDRPPGCPDKLYDVMKSCWREEPSARPEPAELEQRLTECGQEMDALLVVEKETSV
;
A
#
# COMPACT_ATOMS: atom_id res chain seq x y z
N MET A 1 13.28 -14.80 -18.56
CA MET A 1 14.11 -13.82 -17.83
C MET A 1 13.14 -12.86 -17.17
N ALA A 2 12.97 -12.95 -15.86
CA ALA A 2 12.07 -12.05 -15.13
C ALA A 2 12.76 -10.69 -15.03
N ALA A 3 12.14 -9.65 -15.58
CA ALA A 3 12.59 -8.29 -15.40
C ALA A 3 12.13 -7.84 -14.01
N THR A 4 13.01 -7.93 -13.02
CA THR A 4 12.80 -7.30 -11.71
C THR A 4 12.81 -5.79 -11.93
N VAL A 5 11.64 -5.16 -11.83
CA VAL A 5 11.54 -3.70 -11.85
C VAL A 5 12.01 -3.22 -10.48
N PHE A 6 13.20 -2.63 -10.44
CA PHE A 6 13.73 -1.98 -9.25
C PHE A 6 13.31 -0.50 -9.27
N TRP A 7 12.96 0.06 -8.12
CA TRP A 7 12.85 1.51 -7.98
C TRP A 7 14.24 2.09 -7.84
N THR A 8 14.60 3.04 -8.71
CA THR A 8 15.91 3.71 -8.63
C THR A 8 15.80 5.04 -7.89
N TYR A 9 16.33 5.12 -6.67
CA TYR A 9 16.45 6.38 -5.91
C TYR A 9 17.93 6.73 -5.70
N LYS A 10 18.32 7.94 -6.12
CA LYS A 10 19.71 8.42 -6.16
C LYS A 10 20.71 7.43 -6.80
N GLY A 11 20.26 6.67 -7.80
CA GLY A 11 21.09 5.70 -8.51
C GLY A 11 21.17 4.30 -7.88
N THR A 12 20.37 4.04 -6.83
CA THR A 12 20.33 2.74 -6.14
C THR A 12 19.00 2.05 -6.43
N ASN A 13 19.05 0.76 -6.76
CA ASN A 13 17.91 -0.06 -7.10
C ASN A 13 17.36 -0.74 -5.85
N PHE A 14 16.09 -0.49 -5.52
CA PHE A 14 15.42 -1.08 -4.37
C PHE A 14 14.42 -2.15 -4.79
N PRO A 15 14.36 -3.28 -4.05
CA PRO A 15 13.52 -4.41 -4.38
C PRO A 15 12.04 -4.22 -4.00
N SER A 16 11.71 -3.29 -3.09
CA SER A 16 10.34 -2.91 -2.73
C SER A 16 10.31 -1.56 -2.01
N ILE A 17 9.22 -0.82 -2.14
CA ILE A 17 8.97 0.43 -1.38
C ILE A 17 8.89 0.18 0.14
N ALA A 18 8.51 -1.04 0.54
CA ALA A 18 8.35 -1.45 1.93
C ALA A 18 9.58 -2.16 2.51
N SER A 19 10.67 -2.27 1.74
CA SER A 19 11.89 -2.92 2.23
C SER A 19 12.65 -2.02 3.19
N LYS A 20 13.28 -2.64 4.19
CA LYS A 20 14.10 -1.95 5.19
C LYS A 20 15.17 -1.07 4.56
N GLU A 21 15.76 -1.52 3.45
CA GLU A 21 16.79 -0.78 2.70
C GLU A 21 16.24 0.51 2.08
N THR A 22 14.98 0.53 1.65
CA THR A 22 14.31 1.73 1.13
C THR A 22 14.05 2.75 2.24
N LEU A 23 13.64 2.27 3.43
CA LEU A 23 13.36 3.11 4.60
C LEU A 23 14.65 3.74 5.17
N GLU A 24 15.76 3.00 5.19
CA GLU A 24 17.07 3.52 5.63
C GLU A 24 17.68 4.53 4.63
N ALA A 25 17.27 4.50 3.35
CA ALA A 25 17.81 5.36 2.28
C ALA A 25 17.09 6.71 2.11
N LEU A 26 15.97 6.93 2.80
CA LEU A 26 15.12 8.13 2.69
C LEU A 26 15.14 8.95 3.99
N PRO A 27 16.20 9.73 4.26
CA PRO A 27 16.28 10.55 5.49
C PRO A 27 15.29 11.73 5.54
N ASP A 28 14.63 12.06 4.43
CA ASP A 28 13.67 13.18 4.32
C ASP A 28 12.19 12.75 4.30
N PHE A 29 11.90 11.45 4.22
CA PHE A 29 10.55 10.94 4.42
C PHE A 29 10.50 10.48 5.88
N GLU A 30 10.05 11.35 6.78
CA GLU A 30 9.81 11.02 8.17
C GLU A 30 8.70 9.95 8.23
N ILE A 31 9.10 8.68 8.10
CA ILE A 31 8.24 7.56 8.44
C ILE A 31 7.98 7.74 9.93
N ARG A 32 6.72 7.96 10.31
CA ARG A 32 6.41 8.17 11.72
C ARG A 32 6.77 6.86 12.43
N ASP A 33 7.40 6.95 13.60
CA ASP A 33 7.81 5.77 14.38
C ASP A 33 6.63 4.80 14.64
N ASP A 34 5.39 5.30 14.60
CA ASP A 34 4.15 4.52 14.75
C ASP A 34 3.79 3.65 13.52
N ASP A 35 4.35 3.93 12.35
CA ASP A 35 4.05 3.24 11.09
C ASP A 35 4.89 1.97 10.90
N ILE A 36 5.93 1.79 11.73
CA ILE A 36 6.86 0.66 11.71
C ILE A 36 6.57 -0.25 12.90
N ALA A 37 6.28 -1.51 12.62
CA ALA A 37 6.09 -2.51 13.66
C ALA A 37 7.24 -3.52 13.65
N VAL A 38 7.60 -4.02 14.83
CA VAL A 38 8.51 -5.16 14.97
C VAL A 38 7.78 -6.43 14.55
N VAL A 39 8.33 -7.11 13.55
CA VAL A 39 7.81 -8.36 13.00
C VAL A 39 8.89 -9.43 13.16
N SER A 40 8.56 -10.48 13.89
CA SER A 40 9.37 -11.69 13.98
C SER A 40 8.85 -12.67 12.94
N PHE A 41 9.73 -13.22 12.11
CA PHE A 41 9.35 -14.27 11.18
C PHE A 41 10.09 -15.56 11.51
N PRO A 42 9.40 -16.72 11.47
CA PRO A 42 10.02 -18.00 11.71
C PRO A 42 11.00 -18.31 10.58
N LYS A 43 12.29 -18.49 10.92
CA LYS A 43 13.29 -19.02 9.98
C LYS A 43 13.27 -20.55 9.95
N THR A 44 13.71 -21.10 8.82
CA THR A 44 14.36 -22.43 8.76
C THR A 44 15.75 -22.34 9.41
N GLY A 45 15.81 -22.15 10.73
CA GLY A 45 17.03 -22.03 11.54
C GLY A 45 16.78 -21.35 12.89
N ASN A 46 17.62 -21.63 13.90
CA ASN A 46 17.38 -21.34 15.32
C ASN A 46 17.38 -19.87 15.78
N ASP A 47 17.44 -18.88 14.88
CA ASP A 47 17.45 -17.45 15.27
C ASP A 47 16.27 -16.69 14.65
N ASP A 48 15.27 -16.40 15.47
CA ASP A 48 14.23 -15.42 15.16
C ASP A 48 14.88 -14.03 15.08
N VAL A 49 14.71 -13.35 13.95
CA VAL A 49 15.22 -11.98 13.77
C VAL A 49 14.04 -11.03 13.83
N ASP A 50 14.05 -10.15 14.82
CA ASP A 50 13.10 -9.05 14.92
C ASP A 50 13.45 -8.00 13.88
N GLU A 51 12.52 -7.76 12.96
CA GLU A 51 12.69 -6.81 11.86
C GLU A 51 11.64 -5.72 11.94
N LEU A 52 12.06 -4.48 11.70
CA LEU A 52 11.19 -3.31 11.69
C LEU A 52 10.59 -3.16 10.29
N LEU A 53 9.28 -3.41 10.15
CA LEU A 53 8.59 -3.40 8.85
C LEU A 53 7.28 -2.59 8.89
N PRO A 54 6.88 -1.98 7.76
CA PRO A 54 5.66 -1.17 7.67
C PRO A 54 4.43 -2.07 7.49
N LEU A 55 4.04 -2.79 8.55
CA LEU A 55 3.03 -3.86 8.50
C LEU A 55 1.76 -3.52 7.71
N LYS A 56 1.23 -2.30 7.87
CA LYS A 56 -0.06 -1.90 7.29
C LYS A 56 -0.01 -1.71 5.77
N TRP A 57 1.19 -1.54 5.21
CA TRP A 57 1.45 -1.38 3.78
C TRP A 57 1.80 -2.71 3.11
N MET A 58 2.15 -3.74 3.88
CA MET A 58 2.60 -5.01 3.33
C MET A 58 1.46 -5.84 2.75
N ALA A 59 1.74 -6.49 1.62
CA ALA A 59 0.86 -7.48 1.02
C ALA A 59 0.79 -8.76 1.84
N LEU A 60 -0.24 -9.57 1.61
CA LEU A 60 -0.48 -10.79 2.38
C LEU A 60 0.66 -11.80 2.25
N GLU A 61 1.18 -12.00 1.04
CA GLU A 61 2.35 -12.83 0.76
C GLU A 61 3.62 -12.29 1.44
N SER A 62 3.80 -10.97 1.50
CA SER A 62 4.94 -10.37 2.19
C SER A 62 4.86 -10.59 3.70
N LEU A 63 3.65 -10.58 4.27
CA LEU A 63 3.41 -10.83 5.69
C LEU A 63 3.60 -12.31 6.07
N GLU A 64 3.20 -13.24 5.21
CA GLU A 64 3.18 -14.67 5.51
C GLU A 64 4.47 -15.40 5.08
N SER A 65 4.97 -15.13 3.88
CA SER A 65 6.08 -15.84 3.25
C SER A 65 7.32 -14.98 3.00
N ARG A 66 7.30 -13.69 3.37
CA ARG A 66 8.37 -12.71 3.06
C ARG A 66 8.65 -12.59 1.56
N GLU A 67 7.62 -12.76 0.74
CA GLU A 67 7.74 -12.59 -0.70
C GLU A 67 7.49 -11.13 -1.06
N PHE A 68 8.45 -10.52 -1.74
CA PHE A 68 8.39 -9.14 -2.21
C PHE A 68 8.49 -9.14 -3.74
N THR A 69 7.42 -8.70 -4.38
CA THR A 69 7.25 -8.70 -5.84
C THR A 69 6.63 -7.39 -6.31
N CYS A 70 6.57 -7.19 -7.63
CA CYS A 70 5.89 -6.03 -8.20
C CYS A 70 4.40 -5.98 -7.81
N GLU A 71 3.75 -7.14 -7.68
CA GLU A 71 2.38 -7.26 -7.21
C GLU A 71 2.24 -6.86 -5.74
N SER A 72 3.24 -7.16 -4.90
CA SER A 72 3.29 -6.68 -3.50
C SER A 72 3.50 -5.17 -3.40
N ASP A 73 4.24 -4.57 -4.35
CA ASP A 73 4.36 -3.13 -4.47
C ASP A 73 3.03 -2.49 -4.94
N THR A 74 2.29 -3.15 -5.84
CA THR A 74 0.93 -2.73 -6.21
C THR A 74 0.01 -2.65 -4.98
N TRP A 75 0.10 -3.60 -4.06
CA TRP A 75 -0.65 -3.55 -2.80
C TRP A 75 -0.28 -2.32 -1.97
N SER A 76 1.02 -2.10 -1.76
CA SER A 76 1.56 -0.96 -1.01
C SER A 76 1.13 0.37 -1.64
N PHE A 77 1.11 0.44 -2.97
CA PHE A 77 0.62 1.60 -3.71
C PHE A 77 -0.88 1.84 -3.49
N GLY A 78 -1.69 0.79 -3.38
CA GLY A 78 -3.11 0.92 -3.00
C GLY A 78 -3.28 1.54 -1.61
N VAL A 79 -2.43 1.18 -0.65
CA VAL A 79 -2.42 1.80 0.69
C VAL A 79 -2.00 3.26 0.62
N LEU A 80 -0.97 3.59 -0.17
CA LEU A 80 -0.56 4.98 -0.40
C LEU A 80 -1.68 5.83 -1.00
N LEU A 81 -2.41 5.32 -1.99
CA LEU A 81 -3.58 6.00 -2.56
C LEU A 81 -4.65 6.27 -1.49
N TRP A 82 -4.87 5.30 -0.60
CA TRP A 82 -5.78 5.45 0.53
C TRP A 82 -5.35 6.59 1.46
N GLU A 83 -4.07 6.66 1.83
CA GLU A 83 -3.54 7.73 2.68
C GLU A 83 -3.69 9.11 2.03
N ILE A 84 -3.40 9.22 0.73
CA ILE A 84 -3.59 10.47 -0.02
C ILE A 84 -5.06 10.89 0.02
N ALA A 85 -5.98 9.96 -0.24
CA ALA A 85 -7.41 10.24 -0.20
C ALA A 85 -7.94 10.54 1.21
N ALA A 86 -7.25 10.04 2.24
CA ALA A 86 -7.56 10.30 3.64
C ALA A 86 -6.76 11.49 4.22
N PHE A 87 -6.11 12.31 3.38
CA PHE A 87 -5.33 13.48 3.79
C PHE A 87 -4.21 13.18 4.80
N GLY A 88 -3.53 12.04 4.62
CA GLY A 88 -2.42 11.60 5.47
C GLY A 88 -2.86 10.99 6.81
N GLU A 89 -4.13 10.57 6.92
CA GLU A 89 -4.54 9.71 8.03
C GLU A 89 -3.79 8.38 8.01
N GLU A 90 -3.59 7.81 9.21
CA GLU A 90 -2.92 6.54 9.39
C GLU A 90 -3.85 5.37 9.01
N PRO A 91 -3.42 4.41 8.18
CA PRO A 91 -4.22 3.25 7.83
C PRO A 91 -4.68 2.47 9.06
N SER A 92 -5.98 2.22 9.16
CA SER A 92 -6.57 1.49 10.29
C SER A 92 -7.51 0.40 9.82
N TYR A 93 -7.12 -0.86 10.07
CA TYR A 93 -7.98 -2.01 9.82
C TYR A 93 -8.89 -2.23 11.03
N GLN A 94 -10.21 -2.28 10.79
CA GLN A 94 -11.23 -2.41 11.85
C GLN A 94 -11.13 -1.36 12.97
N ARG A 95 -10.74 -0.12 12.64
CA ARG A 95 -10.54 0.98 13.61
C ARG A 95 -9.49 0.68 14.70
N GLN A 96 -8.59 -0.26 14.45
CA GLN A 96 -7.45 -0.56 15.31
C GLN A 96 -6.22 0.20 14.80
N ARG A 97 -5.58 1.00 15.65
CA ARG A 97 -4.31 1.69 15.32
C ARG A 97 -3.12 0.74 15.41
N GLN A 98 -3.03 -0.02 16.49
CA GLN A 98 -1.97 -1.00 16.69
C GLN A 98 -2.46 -2.39 16.30
N LEU A 99 -1.72 -3.05 15.41
CA LEU A 99 -2.00 -4.39 14.92
C LEU A 99 -0.72 -5.20 14.93
N SER A 100 -0.78 -6.41 15.49
CA SER A 100 0.30 -7.38 15.32
C SER A 100 0.18 -8.07 13.96
N CYS A 101 1.31 -8.54 13.42
CA CYS A 101 1.35 -9.26 12.15
C CYS A 101 0.30 -10.40 12.06
N PRO A 102 0.20 -11.33 13.05
CA PRO A 102 -0.79 -12.41 12.98
C PRO A 102 -2.23 -11.92 12.96
N LYS A 103 -2.51 -10.81 13.65
CA LYS A 103 -3.85 -10.22 13.66
C LYS A 103 -4.18 -9.61 12.29
N LEU A 104 -3.25 -8.87 11.69
CA LEU A 104 -3.44 -8.26 10.37
C LEU A 104 -3.65 -9.34 9.30
N VAL A 105 -2.81 -10.38 9.27
CA VAL A 105 -2.96 -11.54 8.37
C VAL A 105 -4.36 -12.16 8.51
N GLY A 106 -4.81 -12.40 9.75
CA GLY A 106 -6.14 -12.95 10.00
C GLY A 106 -7.29 -12.08 9.49
N LEU A 107 -7.17 -10.75 9.55
CA LEU A 107 -8.16 -9.82 9.00
C LEU A 107 -8.14 -9.85 7.46
N LEU A 108 -6.96 -9.79 6.85
CA LEU A 108 -6.81 -9.79 5.39
C LEU A 108 -7.32 -11.09 4.75
N ARG A 109 -7.08 -12.24 5.40
CA ARG A 109 -7.61 -13.56 5.00
C ARG A 109 -9.14 -13.66 5.11
N GLN A 110 -9.78 -12.85 5.94
CA GLN A 110 -11.25 -12.73 5.97
C GLN A 110 -11.81 -11.84 4.86
N GLY A 111 -10.94 -11.31 3.99
CA GLY A 111 -11.32 -10.36 2.94
C GLY A 111 -11.52 -8.93 3.44
N LEU A 112 -11.18 -8.64 4.70
CA LEU A 112 -11.26 -7.28 5.23
C LEU A 112 -10.15 -6.43 4.62
N ARG A 113 -10.49 -5.19 4.27
CA ARG A 113 -9.61 -4.18 3.70
C ARG A 113 -9.83 -2.85 4.42
N LEU A 114 -9.04 -1.83 4.09
CA LEU A 114 -9.26 -0.47 4.58
C LEU A 114 -10.62 0.03 4.11
N ASP A 115 -11.34 0.72 5.00
CA ASP A 115 -12.63 1.34 4.66
C ASP A 115 -12.43 2.50 3.69
N ARG A 116 -13.43 2.82 2.86
CA ARG A 116 -13.35 3.97 1.94
C ARG A 116 -13.19 5.27 2.74
N PRO A 117 -12.18 6.12 2.46
CA PRO A 117 -12.04 7.41 3.13
C PRO A 117 -13.26 8.32 2.89
N PRO A 118 -13.62 9.18 3.86
CA PRO A 118 -14.69 10.17 3.67
C PRO A 118 -14.44 11.06 2.46
N GLY A 119 -15.44 11.22 1.58
CA GLY A 119 -15.32 12.05 0.38
C GLY A 119 -14.50 11.43 -0.77
N CYS A 120 -13.92 10.23 -0.59
CA CYS A 120 -13.20 9.55 -1.66
C CYS A 120 -14.16 9.07 -2.77
N PRO A 121 -13.94 9.42 -4.05
CA PRO A 121 -14.77 8.93 -5.15
C PRO A 121 -14.78 7.40 -5.25
N ASP A 122 -15.94 6.81 -5.56
CA ASP A 122 -16.09 5.35 -5.62
C ASP A 122 -15.13 4.71 -6.62
N LYS A 123 -14.88 5.36 -7.76
CA LYS A 123 -13.94 4.88 -8.78
C LYS A 123 -12.50 4.81 -8.28
N LEU A 124 -12.06 5.83 -7.53
CA LEU A 124 -10.73 5.84 -6.93
C LEU A 124 -10.63 4.71 -5.89
N TYR A 125 -11.67 4.51 -5.08
CA TYR A 125 -11.70 3.41 -4.13
C TYR A 125 -11.76 2.02 -4.81
N ASP A 126 -12.39 1.90 -5.97
CA ASP A 126 -12.35 0.67 -6.78
C ASP A 126 -10.95 0.37 -7.32
N VAL A 127 -10.16 1.41 -7.65
CA VAL A 127 -8.72 1.26 -7.95
C VAL A 127 -7.98 0.72 -6.73
N MET A 128 -8.15 1.35 -5.56
CA MET A 128 -7.52 0.86 -4.31
C MET A 128 -7.87 -0.60 -4.01
N LYS A 129 -9.15 -0.97 -4.07
CA LYS A 129 -9.59 -2.37 -3.85
C LYS A 129 -9.00 -3.36 -4.85
N SER A 130 -8.76 -2.94 -6.10
CA SER A 130 -8.12 -3.80 -7.09
C SER A 130 -6.63 -4.05 -6.79
N CYS A 131 -5.96 -3.12 -6.11
CA CYS A 131 -4.61 -3.34 -5.60
C CYS A 131 -4.57 -4.37 -4.48
N TRP A 132 -5.64 -4.48 -3.69
CA TRP A 132 -5.68 -5.37 -2.51
C TRP A 132 -6.31 -6.74 -2.78
N ARG A 133 -6.18 -7.26 -4.01
CA ARG A 133 -6.59 -8.64 -4.32
C ARG A 133 -5.70 -9.63 -3.57
N GLU A 134 -6.32 -10.68 -3.04
CA GLU A 134 -5.61 -11.72 -2.30
C GLU A 134 -4.59 -12.41 -3.21
N GLU A 135 -5.02 -12.86 -4.39
CA GLU A 135 -4.14 -13.41 -5.41
C GLU A 135 -3.26 -12.30 -6.02
N PRO A 136 -1.92 -12.39 -5.92
CA PRO A 136 -1.01 -11.37 -6.47
C PRO A 136 -1.20 -11.14 -7.97
N SER A 137 -1.37 -12.22 -8.74
CA SER A 137 -1.54 -12.11 -10.20
C SER A 137 -2.89 -11.52 -10.63
N ALA A 138 -3.83 -11.31 -9.70
CA ALA A 138 -5.11 -10.66 -9.98
C ALA A 138 -5.06 -9.15 -9.74
N ARG A 139 -3.92 -8.62 -9.28
CA ARG A 139 -3.70 -7.19 -9.10
C ARG A 139 -3.33 -6.55 -10.45
N PRO A 140 -3.74 -5.29 -10.68
CA PRO A 140 -3.42 -4.60 -11.92
C PRO A 140 -1.92 -4.33 -12.03
N GLU A 141 -1.42 -4.38 -13.27
CA GLU A 141 -0.05 -3.93 -13.57
C GLU A 141 0.05 -2.40 -13.47
N PRO A 142 1.25 -1.84 -13.24
CA PRO A 142 1.45 -0.39 -13.14
C PRO A 142 0.87 0.42 -14.31
N ALA A 143 0.97 -0.09 -15.55
CA ALA A 143 0.42 0.59 -16.72
C ALA A 143 -1.12 0.69 -16.68
N GLU A 144 -1.79 -0.36 -16.19
CA GLU A 144 -3.24 -0.34 -16.01
C GLU A 144 -3.65 0.63 -14.90
N LEU A 145 -2.88 0.68 -13.80
CA LEU A 145 -3.11 1.64 -12.71
C LEU A 145 -2.99 3.09 -13.19
N GLU A 146 -1.94 3.42 -13.95
CA GLU A 146 -1.74 4.76 -14.51
C GLU A 146 -2.94 5.17 -15.38
N GLN A 147 -3.40 4.28 -16.25
CA GLN A 147 -4.56 4.54 -17.09
C GLN A 147 -5.81 4.79 -16.25
N ARG A 148 -6.12 3.90 -15.30
CA ARG A 148 -7.33 4.00 -14.46
C ARG A 148 -7.32 5.23 -13.56
N LEU A 149 -6.17 5.64 -13.05
CA LEU A 149 -6.02 6.86 -12.26
C LEU A 149 -6.19 8.11 -13.13
N THR A 150 -5.67 8.09 -14.36
CA THR A 150 -5.87 9.20 -15.32
C THR A 150 -7.36 9.41 -15.62
N GLU A 151 -8.10 8.32 -15.85
CA GLU A 151 -9.55 8.36 -16.06
C GLU A 151 -10.29 8.89 -14.82
N CYS A 152 -9.88 8.51 -13.61
CA CYS A 152 -10.43 9.06 -12.37
C CYS A 152 -10.18 10.57 -12.23
N GLY A 153 -8.98 11.04 -12.58
CA GLY A 153 -8.60 12.45 -12.48
C GLY A 153 -9.43 13.36 -13.39
N GLN A 154 -9.70 12.91 -14.63
CA GLN A 154 -10.52 13.67 -15.58
C GLN A 154 -11.96 13.90 -15.07
N GLU A 155 -12.52 12.95 -14.32
CA GLU A 155 -13.87 13.08 -13.75
C GLU A 155 -13.90 13.94 -12.49
N MET A 156 -12.85 13.88 -11.66
CA MET A 156 -12.69 14.77 -10.51
C MET A 156 -12.54 16.23 -10.96
N ASP A 157 -11.78 16.48 -12.02
CA ASP A 157 -11.68 17.82 -12.63
C ASP A 157 -13.03 18.26 -13.20
N ALA A 158 -13.80 17.36 -13.83
CA ALA A 158 -15.14 17.68 -14.34
C ALA A 158 -16.14 18.04 -13.21
N LEU A 159 -16.09 17.35 -12.07
CA LEU A 159 -16.93 17.66 -10.91
C LEU A 159 -16.58 19.01 -10.25
N LEU A 160 -15.28 19.33 -10.14
CA LEU A 160 -14.81 20.62 -9.63
C LEU A 160 -15.16 21.80 -10.55
N VAL A 161 -15.34 21.55 -11.85
CA VAL A 161 -15.85 22.56 -12.80
C VAL A 161 -17.35 22.79 -12.59
N VAL A 162 -18.15 21.73 -12.36
CA VAL A 162 -19.60 21.85 -12.16
C VAL A 162 -19.95 22.57 -10.85
N GLU A 163 -19.25 22.28 -9.74
CA GLU A 163 -19.51 22.96 -8.46
C GLU A 163 -19.24 24.47 -8.51
N LYS A 164 -18.28 24.92 -9.34
CA LYS A 164 -18.00 26.34 -9.57
C LYS A 164 -19.11 27.03 -10.37
N GLU A 165 -19.82 26.32 -11.25
CA GLU A 165 -20.90 26.89 -12.06
C GLU A 165 -22.24 26.97 -11.32
N THR A 166 -22.45 26.14 -10.29
CA THR A 166 -23.71 26.11 -9.53
C THR A 166 -23.78 27.09 -8.34
N SER A 167 -22.72 27.84 -8.07
CA SER A 167 -22.67 28.87 -7.00
C SER A 167 -22.91 30.31 -7.52
N VAL A 168 -23.79 30.48 -8.52
CA VAL A 168 -24.27 31.79 -8.99
C VAL A 168 -25.70 32.04 -8.55
#